data_AF-A0A379U1X6-F1
#
_entry.id   AF-A0A379U1X6-F1
#
_cell.length_a   1.000
_cell.length_b   1.000
_cell.length_c   1.000
_cell.angle_alpha   90.00
_cell.angle_beta   90.00
_cell.angle_gamma   90.00
#
_symmetry.space_group_name_H-M   'P 1'
#
loop_
_entity.id
_entity.type
_entity.pdbx_description
1 polymer ?
#
loop_
_entity_poly.entity_id
_entity_poly.type
_entity_poly.pdbx_seq_one_letter_code
_entity_poly.pdbx_strand_id
1 'polypeptide(L)'
;MFTKQFTKYSRGFVHTLQCGFVTAHPEVKYCIVDFDPEHYNDRLFDSLAIQLPLALKQSCIKRKAEYLAVRYAAKGILSMAGCKHIPGTAMDRSPVWASWLVVAVCHIRIILLSHL
;
A
#
# COMPACT_ATOMS: atom_id res chain seq x y z
N MET A 1 -12.60 -8.42 -14.83
CA MET A 1 -11.82 -9.60 -14.40
C MET A 1 -10.41 -9.13 -14.05
N PHE A 2 -9.76 -9.72 -13.04
CA PHE A 2 -8.41 -9.33 -12.60
C PHE A 2 -7.44 -10.46 -12.90
N THR A 3 -6.31 -10.14 -13.53
CA THR A 3 -5.22 -11.10 -13.78
C THR A 3 -4.15 -10.90 -12.71
N LYS A 4 -3.89 -11.95 -11.92
CA LYS A 4 -2.89 -11.93 -10.85
C LYS A 4 -1.50 -12.09 -11.46
N GLN A 5 -0.56 -11.24 -11.05
CA GLN A 5 0.84 -11.38 -11.44
C GLN A 5 1.64 -12.06 -10.33
N PHE A 6 1.44 -11.65 -9.08
CA PHE A 6 2.02 -12.34 -7.93
C PHE A 6 1.16 -12.16 -6.68
N THR A 7 1.35 -13.09 -5.75
CA THR A 7 0.85 -12.99 -4.38
C THR A 7 1.99 -13.27 -3.42
N LYS A 8 2.18 -12.38 -2.45
CA LYS A 8 3.08 -12.58 -1.32
C LYS A 8 2.26 -12.85 -0.07
N TYR A 9 2.64 -13.89 0.66
CA TYR A 9 2.09 -14.21 1.96
C TYR A 9 3.13 -13.90 3.04
N SER A 10 2.69 -13.36 4.17
CA SER A 10 3.58 -13.20 5.33
C SER A 10 2.83 -13.53 6.61
N ARG A 11 3.57 -13.90 7.66
CA ARG A 11 3.03 -14.06 9.02
C ARG A 11 3.19 -12.74 9.75
N GLY A 12 2.14 -12.27 10.41
CA GLY A 12 2.12 -11.00 11.15
C GLY A 12 1.32 -9.92 10.43
N PHE A 13 1.74 -8.66 10.54
CA PHE A 13 0.95 -7.49 10.11
C PHE A 13 0.37 -7.57 8.70
N VAL A 14 1.13 -8.03 7.68
CA VAL A 14 0.63 -8.19 6.31
C VAL A 14 0.34 -9.67 6.06
N HIS A 15 -0.93 -10.03 5.92
CA HIS A 15 -1.32 -11.41 5.62
C HIS A 15 -1.10 -11.74 4.15
N THR A 16 -1.61 -10.88 3.27
CA THR A 16 -1.50 -11.06 1.82
C THR A 16 -1.18 -9.74 1.13
N LEU A 17 -0.37 -9.82 0.07
CA LEU A 17 -0.19 -8.76 -0.90
C LEU A 17 -0.37 -9.39 -2.27
N GLN A 18 -1.45 -9.04 -2.96
CA GLN A 18 -1.75 -9.53 -4.30
C GLN A 18 -1.69 -8.36 -5.27
N CYS A 19 -0.77 -8.42 -6.24
CA CYS A 19 -0.72 -7.42 -7.29
C CYS A 19 -0.90 -8.06 -8.68
N GLY A 20 -1.36 -7.25 -9.63
CA GLY A 20 -1.61 -7.67 -11.01
C GLY A 20 -2.16 -6.53 -11.85
N PHE A 21 -2.95 -6.89 -12.86
CA PHE A 21 -3.58 -5.93 -13.76
C PHE A 21 -5.04 -6.30 -14.03
N VAL A 22 -5.82 -5.31 -14.44
CA VAL A 22 -7.21 -5.52 -14.86
C VAL A 22 -7.17 -6.22 -16.21
N THR A 23 -7.80 -7.39 -16.35
CA THR A 23 -7.72 -8.20 -17.58
C THR A 23 -8.23 -7.44 -18.81
N ALA A 24 -9.24 -6.58 -18.63
CA ALA A 24 -9.80 -5.76 -19.70
C ALA A 24 -8.94 -4.52 -20.04
N HIS A 25 -8.08 -4.10 -19.11
CA HIS A 25 -7.24 -2.91 -19.20
C HIS A 25 -5.87 -3.23 -18.58
N PRO A 26 -4.97 -3.95 -19.29
CA PRO A 26 -3.66 -4.37 -18.75
C PRO A 26 -2.77 -3.21 -18.29
N GLU A 27 -3.00 -2.00 -18.81
CA GLU A 27 -2.39 -0.75 -18.40
C GLU A 27 -2.85 -0.27 -17.01
N VAL A 28 -3.99 -0.78 -16.53
CA VAL A 28 -4.48 -0.57 -15.16
C VAL A 28 -3.93 -1.67 -14.27
N LYS A 29 -2.91 -1.32 -13.50
CA LYS A 29 -2.36 -2.19 -12.46
C LYS A 29 -3.17 -2.06 -11.18
N TYR A 30 -3.26 -3.15 -10.44
CA TYR A 30 -3.87 -3.16 -9.12
C TYR A 30 -2.95 -3.79 -8.09
N CYS A 31 -3.11 -3.38 -6.84
CA CYS A 31 -2.60 -4.16 -5.72
C CYS A 31 -3.57 -4.15 -4.54
N ILE A 32 -3.77 -5.33 -3.96
CA ILE A 32 -4.62 -5.58 -2.80
C ILE A 32 -3.74 -6.03 -1.66
N VAL A 33 -3.87 -5.41 -0.49
CA VAL A 33 -3.21 -5.85 0.73
C VAL A 33 -4.26 -6.17 1.79
N ASP A 34 -4.12 -7.35 2.39
CA ASP A 34 -4.82 -7.73 3.61
C ASP A 34 -3.86 -7.58 4.80
N PHE A 35 -4.27 -6.82 5.81
CA PHE A 35 -3.46 -6.55 6.98
C PHE A 35 -4.27 -6.69 8.28
N ASP A 36 -3.56 -6.90 9.39
CA ASP A 36 -4.16 -7.03 10.71
C ASP A 36 -3.65 -5.90 11.64
N PRO A 37 -4.51 -4.95 12.02
CA PRO A 37 -4.17 -3.91 12.98
C PRO A 37 -3.70 -4.44 14.35
N GLU A 38 -4.11 -5.63 14.78
CA GLU A 38 -3.69 -6.19 16.08
C GLU A 38 -2.21 -6.59 16.08
N HIS A 39 -1.67 -6.90 14.90
CA HIS A 39 -0.26 -7.24 14.71
C HIS A 39 0.62 -6.02 14.36
N TYR A 40 0.05 -4.82 14.43
CA TYR A 40 0.76 -3.58 14.14
C TYR A 40 1.78 -3.20 15.23
N ASN A 41 2.95 -2.71 14.82
CA ASN A 41 3.88 -2.00 15.69
C ASN A 41 4.70 -0.97 14.90
N ASP A 42 5.16 0.10 15.57
CA ASP A 42 5.89 1.20 14.91
C ASP A 42 7.23 0.74 14.27
N ARG A 43 7.85 -0.38 14.71
CA ARG A 43 9.09 -0.94 14.12
C ARG A 43 8.88 -1.52 12.71
N LEU A 44 7.62 -1.74 12.31
CA LEU A 44 7.29 -2.19 10.96
C LEU A 44 7.57 -1.12 9.91
N PHE A 45 7.57 0.17 10.28
CA PHE A 45 7.97 1.25 9.38
C PHE A 45 9.42 1.07 8.91
N ASP A 46 10.34 0.82 9.84
CA ASP A 46 11.74 0.56 9.52
C ASP A 46 11.90 -0.76 8.76
N SER A 47 11.26 -1.82 9.25
CA SER A 47 11.33 -3.17 8.65
C SER A 47 10.85 -3.21 7.20
N LEU A 48 9.83 -2.42 6.88
CA LEU A 48 9.26 -2.32 5.54
C LEU A 48 9.88 -1.19 4.71
N ALA A 49 10.88 -0.47 5.24
CA ALA A 49 11.47 0.72 4.63
C ALA A 49 10.40 1.73 4.16
N ILE A 50 9.52 2.12 5.09
CA ILE A 50 8.48 3.13 4.94
C ILE A 50 8.69 4.15 6.06
N GLN A 51 8.70 5.44 5.74
CA GLN A 51 8.87 6.48 6.76
C GLN A 51 7.58 6.68 7.55
N LEU A 52 7.70 6.77 8.88
CA LEU A 52 6.59 7.16 9.77
C LEU A 52 6.48 8.70 9.80
N PRO A 53 5.42 9.31 9.25
CA PRO A 53 5.26 10.75 9.26
C PRO A 53 5.06 11.28 10.68
N LEU A 54 5.61 12.46 10.98
CA LEU A 54 5.48 13.08 12.30
C LEU A 54 4.01 13.26 12.71
N ALA A 55 3.15 13.64 11.75
CA ALA A 55 1.72 13.80 11.93
C ALA A 55 0.98 12.51 12.33
N LEU A 56 1.53 11.34 11.96
CA LEU A 56 0.96 10.04 12.29
C LEU A 56 1.45 9.51 13.63
N LYS A 57 2.53 10.05 14.21
CA LYS A 57 3.09 9.56 15.50
C LYS A 57 2.05 9.57 16.63
N GLN A 58 1.19 10.57 16.67
CA GLN A 58 0.13 10.75 17.67
C GLN A 58 -1.22 10.11 17.29
N SER A 59 -1.32 9.51 16.10
CA SER A 59 -2.56 8.85 15.66
C SER A 59 -2.78 7.50 16.34
N CYS A 60 -4.03 7.04 16.38
CA CYS A 60 -4.37 5.72 16.89
C CYS A 60 -3.74 4.59 16.06
N ILE A 61 -3.58 3.41 16.68
CA ILE A 61 -2.97 2.21 16.06
C ILE A 61 -3.61 1.88 14.71
N LYS A 62 -4.95 1.86 14.65
CA LYS A 62 -5.70 1.57 13.41
C LYS A 62 -5.28 2.51 12.27
N ARG A 63 -5.16 3.81 12.55
CA ARG A 63 -4.78 4.78 11.52
C ARG A 63 -3.34 4.61 11.05
N LYS A 64 -2.42 4.29 11.96
CA LYS A 64 -1.03 3.98 11.61
C LYS A 64 -0.91 2.68 10.79
N ALA A 65 -1.65 1.66 11.18
CA ALA A 65 -1.76 0.40 10.45
C ALA A 65 -2.27 0.61 9.02
N GLU A 66 -3.39 1.31 8.85
CA GLU A 66 -3.91 1.66 7.53
C GLU A 66 -2.86 2.38 6.66
N TYR A 67 -2.19 3.40 7.21
CA TYR A 67 -1.15 4.13 6.48
C TYR A 67 -0.02 3.20 6.02
N LEU A 68 0.48 2.37 6.92
CA LEU A 68 1.57 1.44 6.63
C LEU A 68 1.17 0.43 5.55
N ALA A 69 -0.03 -0.14 5.64
CA ALA A 69 -0.55 -1.08 4.67
C ALA A 69 -0.74 -0.41 3.29
N VAL A 70 -1.27 0.81 3.24
CA VAL A 70 -1.42 1.58 1.99
C VAL A 70 -0.05 1.81 1.33
N ARG A 71 0.94 2.24 2.11
CA ARG A 71 2.30 2.47 1.60
C ARG A 71 2.97 1.17 1.14
N TYR A 72 2.74 0.07 1.85
CA TYR A 72 3.26 -1.24 1.45
C TYR A 72 2.63 -1.74 0.15
N ALA A 73 1.32 -1.56 -0.03
CA ALA A 73 0.66 -1.89 -1.30
C ALA A 73 1.16 -1.02 -2.46
N ALA A 74 1.46 0.25 -2.20
CA ALA A 74 2.01 1.16 -3.21
C ALA A 74 3.41 0.71 -3.67
N LYS A 75 4.25 0.20 -2.76
CA LYS A 75 5.52 -0.45 -3.14
C LYS A 75 5.31 -1.61 -4.12
N GLY A 76 4.26 -2.40 -3.91
CA GLY A 76 3.90 -3.50 -4.80
C GLY A 76 3.62 -3.01 -6.22
N ILE A 77 2.79 -1.97 -6.37
CA ILE A 77 2.50 -1.36 -7.68
C ILE A 77 3.74 -0.77 -8.32
N LEU A 78 4.53 -0.01 -7.57
CA LEU A 78 5.76 0.62 -8.08
C LEU A 78 6.78 -0.44 -8.52
N SER A 79 6.89 -1.54 -7.77
CA SER A 79 7.74 -2.66 -8.15
C SER A 79 7.30 -3.31 -9.47
N MET A 80 5.99 -3.42 -9.74
CA MET A 80 5.47 -3.86 -11.05
C MET A 80 5.73 -2.85 -12.17
N ALA A 81 6.02 -1.59 -11.84
CA ALA A 81 6.43 -0.56 -12.78
C ALA A 81 7.95 -0.46 -12.93
N GLY A 82 8.73 -1.26 -12.20
CA GLY A 82 10.19 -1.15 -12.15
C GLY A 82 10.71 0.01 -11.30
N CYS A 83 9.82 0.75 -10.63
CA CYS A 83 10.15 1.87 -9.75
C CYS A 83 10.40 1.37 -8.32
N LYS A 84 11.55 1.72 -7.74
CA LYS A 84 11.92 1.31 -6.37
C LYS A 84 11.60 2.36 -5.30
N HIS A 85 11.23 3.58 -5.70
CA HIS A 85 11.05 4.71 -4.80
C HIS A 85 9.57 4.97 -4.49
N ILE A 86 9.22 5.03 -3.20
CA ILE A 86 7.87 5.37 -2.75
C ILE A 86 7.73 6.89 -2.72
N PRO A 87 6.72 7.46 -3.38
CA PRO A 87 6.47 8.90 -3.30
C PRO A 87 6.23 9.39 -1.87
N GLY A 88 6.69 10.61 -1.58
CA GLY A 88 6.56 11.27 -0.28
C GLY A 88 5.12 11.60 0.12
N THR A 89 4.97 12.39 1.17
CA THR A 89 3.68 12.94 1.63
C THR A 89 3.67 14.44 1.31
N ALA A 90 2.60 14.96 0.69
CA ALA A 90 2.48 16.37 0.35
C ALA A 90 2.31 17.20 1.63
N MET A 91 2.54 18.51 1.52
CA MET A 91 2.34 19.47 2.62
C MET A 91 0.91 19.48 3.17
N ASP A 92 -0.08 19.15 2.33
CA ASP A 92 -1.50 19.06 2.71
C ASP A 92 -1.86 17.75 3.44
N ARG A 93 -0.88 16.88 3.72
CA ARG A 93 -1.03 15.55 4.34
C ARG A 93 -1.68 14.51 3.44
N SER A 94 -1.97 14.86 2.18
CA SER A 94 -2.29 13.88 1.15
C SER A 94 -1.02 13.11 0.80
N PRO A 95 -1.09 11.80 0.51
CA PRO A 95 0.06 11.14 -0.09
C PRO A 95 0.37 11.85 -1.42
N VAL A 96 1.64 12.16 -1.72
CA VAL A 96 2.00 12.60 -3.08
C VAL A 96 1.91 11.38 -3.96
N TRP A 97 0.72 10.95 -4.33
CA TRP A 97 0.62 10.01 -5.41
C TRP A 97 0.99 10.76 -6.69
N ALA A 98 1.73 10.12 -7.59
CA ALA A 98 1.69 10.61 -8.96
C ALA A 98 0.21 10.52 -9.41
N SER A 99 -0.27 11.50 -10.18
CA SER A 99 -1.70 11.76 -10.48
C SER A 99 -2.53 10.59 -11.01
N TRP A 100 -1.89 9.46 -11.32
CA TRP A 100 -2.45 8.24 -11.86
C TRP A 100 -2.82 7.16 -10.82
N LEU A 101 -2.65 7.39 -9.51
CA LEU A 101 -2.97 6.40 -8.46
C LEU A 101 -4.27 6.70 -7.70
N VAL A 102 -5.18 5.73 -7.66
CA VAL A 102 -6.42 5.74 -6.87
C VAL A 102 -6.31 4.73 -5.73
N VAL A 103 -6.74 5.13 -4.53
CA VAL A 103 -6.71 4.28 -3.32
C VAL A 103 -8.12 4.09 -2.77
N ALA A 104 -8.50 2.85 -2.53
CA ALA A 104 -9.70 2.49 -1.78
C ALA A 104 -9.31 1.71 -0.53
N VAL A 105 -9.89 2.05 0.62
CA VAL A 105 -9.61 1.45 1.93
C VAL A 105 -10.90 0.87 2.50
N CYS A 106 -10.86 -0.39 2.94
CA CYS A 106 -11.99 -1.08 3.56
C CYS A 106 -11.49 -1.90 4.76
N HIS A 107 -11.60 -1.34 5.97
CA HIS A 107 -11.26 -1.96 7.26
C HIS A 107 -9.88 -2.64 7.35
N ILE A 108 -9.72 -3.84 6.77
CA ILE A 108 -8.50 -4.67 6.75
C ILE A 108 -7.94 -4.91 5.34
N ARG A 109 -8.60 -4.35 4.32
CA ARG A 109 -8.24 -4.47 2.91
C ARG A 109 -7.98 -3.10 2.32
N ILE A 110 -6.93 -2.98 1.54
CA ILE A 110 -6.67 -1.79 0.73
C ILE A 110 -6.51 -2.23 -0.72
N ILE A 111 -7.13 -1.47 -1.63
CA ILE A 111 -7.02 -1.66 -3.07
C ILE A 111 -6.40 -0.39 -3.64
N LEU A 112 -5.34 -0.56 -4.40
CA LEU A 112 -4.75 0.50 -5.20
C LEU A 112 -4.98 0.20 -6.67
N LEU A 113 -5.36 1.22 -7.43
CA LEU A 113 -5.50 1.17 -8.88
C LEU A 113 -4.61 2.24 -9.50
N SER A 114 -3.95 1.89 -10.59
CA SER A 114 -2.95 2.75 -11.19
C SER A 114 -2.95 2.65 -12.70
N HIS A 115 -3.08 3.76 -13.41
CA HIS A 115 -3.04 3.82 -14.87
C HIS A 115 -1.66 4.33 -15.31
N LEU A 116 -0.74 3.42 -15.63
CA LEU A 116 0.59 3.78 -16.15
C LEU A 116 0.64 3.64 -17.67
#